data_AF-A0A962JJ37-F1
#
_entry.id   AF-A0A962JJ37-F1
#
_cell.length_a   1.000
_cell.length_b   1.000
_cell.length_c   1.000
_cell.angle_alpha   90.00
_cell.angle_beta   90.00
_cell.angle_gamma   90.00
#
_symmetry.space_group_name_H-M   'P 1'
#
loop_
_entity.id
_entity.type
_entity.pdbx_description
1 polymer ?
#
loop_
_entity_poly.entity_id
_entity_poly.type
_entity_poly.pdbx_seq_one_letter_code
_entity_poly.pdbx_strand_id
1 'polypeptide(L)'
;MFKRLLVNLVLSSSLYATAVVAATVDLAVPANIHVLSIDGQEQASSFFGTRDHVKQLTVGEHVLSVRYTQLFDISAEDHDIVKSHPMAIRFVAQ
;
A
#
# COMPACT_ATOMS: atom_id res chain seq x y z
N MET A 1 37.67 35.93 -42.07
CA MET A 1 38.45 35.61 -40.86
C MET A 1 37.54 34.94 -39.86
N PHE A 2 37.68 33.62 -39.75
CA PHE A 2 37.01 32.75 -38.80
C PHE A 2 37.26 33.21 -37.37
N LYS A 3 36.19 33.59 -36.64
CA LYS A 3 36.26 33.70 -35.18
C LYS A 3 34.99 33.11 -34.57
N ARG A 4 35.23 32.06 -33.79
CA ARG A 4 34.42 31.56 -32.67
C ARG A 4 33.35 30.53 -33.01
N LEU A 5 33.84 29.45 -33.61
CA LEU A 5 33.35 28.11 -33.34
C LEU A 5 33.92 27.69 -31.97
N LEU A 6 33.12 27.67 -30.89
CA LEU A 6 33.35 26.87 -29.68
C LEU A 6 32.28 27.11 -28.61
N VAL A 7 31.87 26.01 -27.97
CA VAL A 7 31.37 25.92 -26.59
C VAL A 7 29.85 26.03 -26.40
N ASN A 8 29.16 24.88 -26.50
CA ASN A 8 28.54 24.19 -25.35
C ASN A 8 27.67 23.00 -25.83
N LEU A 9 28.29 21.84 -26.03
CA LEU A 9 27.57 20.57 -26.15
C LEU A 9 27.29 20.08 -24.73
N VAL A 10 26.11 20.40 -24.19
CA VAL A 10 25.65 19.87 -22.90
C VAL A 10 25.42 18.37 -23.08
N LEU A 11 26.25 17.56 -22.43
CA LEU A 11 26.15 16.10 -22.38
C LEU A 11 24.88 15.71 -21.61
N SER A 12 23.78 15.50 -22.32
CA SER A 12 22.55 14.89 -21.81
C SER A 12 22.78 13.38 -21.62
N SER A 13 23.45 13.01 -20.54
CA SER A 13 23.52 11.61 -20.09
C SER A 13 22.19 11.27 -19.42
N SER A 14 21.23 10.79 -20.22
CA SER A 14 20.01 10.19 -19.70
C SER A 14 20.38 8.88 -19.00
N LEU A 15 20.33 8.89 -17.66
CA LEU A 15 20.33 7.67 -16.88
C LEU A 15 19.00 6.96 -17.16
N TYR A 16 19.02 5.98 -18.06
CA TYR A 16 17.90 5.05 -18.21
C TYR A 16 17.90 4.14 -16.98
N ALA A 17 17.23 4.56 -15.91
CA ALA A 17 16.85 3.66 -14.84
C ALA A 17 15.88 2.64 -15.44
N THR A 18 16.36 1.41 -15.68
CA THR A 18 15.49 0.30 -16.04
C THR A 18 14.62 0.00 -14.83
N ALA A 19 13.36 0.42 -14.88
CA ALA A 19 12.38 0.05 -13.88
C ALA A 19 12.21 -1.48 -13.96
N VAL A 20 12.73 -2.20 -12.97
CA VAL A 20 12.40 -3.61 -12.78
C VAL A 20 10.92 -3.64 -12.43
N VAL A 21 10.11 -4.14 -13.36
CA VAL A 21 8.68 -4.35 -13.11
C VAL A 21 8.57 -5.53 -12.14
N ALA A 22 8.43 -5.24 -10.85
CA ALA A 22 8.13 -6.25 -9.86
C ALA A 22 6.75 -6.84 -10.17
N ALA A 23 6.65 -8.17 -10.20
CA ALA A 23 5.37 -8.85 -10.32
C ALA A 23 4.48 -8.43 -9.14
N THR A 24 3.21 -8.16 -9.42
CA THR A 24 2.20 -7.77 -8.43
C THR A 24 1.18 -8.88 -8.21
N VAL A 25 0.70 -9.00 -6.98
CA VAL A 25 -0.32 -9.96 -6.54
C VAL A 25 -1.40 -9.22 -5.78
N ASP A 26 -2.65 -9.68 -5.94
CA ASP A 26 -3.81 -9.13 -5.25
C ASP A 26 -4.01 -9.84 -3.91
N LEU A 27 -3.94 -9.07 -2.83
CA LEU A 27 -4.30 -9.51 -1.49
C LEU A 27 -5.79 -9.23 -1.24
N ALA A 28 -6.59 -10.30 -1.15
CA ALA A 28 -7.98 -10.22 -0.74
C ALA A 28 -8.10 -10.08 0.79
N VAL A 29 -8.66 -8.97 1.24
CA VAL A 29 -8.87 -8.63 2.65
C VAL A 29 -10.37 -8.66 2.98
N PRO A 30 -10.79 -9.49 3.95
CA PRO A 30 -12.17 -9.52 4.42
C PRO A 30 -12.64 -8.16 4.97
N ALA A 31 -13.95 -7.88 4.88
CA ALA A 31 -14.53 -6.60 5.28
C ALA A 31 -14.34 -6.22 6.75
N ASN A 32 -14.28 -7.23 7.62
CA ASN A 32 -14.10 -7.08 9.06
C ASN A 32 -12.62 -6.95 9.47
N ILE A 33 -11.68 -7.01 8.52
CA ILE A 33 -10.26 -6.80 8.77
C ILE A 33 -9.83 -5.43 8.27
N HIS A 34 -9.29 -4.63 9.18
CA HIS A 34 -8.69 -3.34 8.88
C HIS A 34 -7.18 -3.49 8.76
N VAL A 35 -6.63 -3.28 7.56
CA VAL A 35 -5.18 -3.12 7.36
C VAL A 35 -4.77 -1.74 7.85
N LEU A 36 -3.90 -1.70 8.86
CA LEU A 36 -3.36 -0.49 9.46
C LEU A 36 -2.07 -0.06 8.74
N SER A 37 -1.20 -1.01 8.42
CA SER A 37 0.02 -0.75 7.66
C SER A 37 0.46 -1.97 6.85
N ILE A 38 1.20 -1.69 5.78
CA ILE A 38 1.88 -2.67 4.92
C ILE A 38 3.36 -2.28 4.93
N ASP A 39 4.23 -3.16 5.39
CA ASP A 39 5.68 -2.93 5.49
C ASP A 39 6.06 -1.64 6.23
N GLY A 40 5.29 -1.33 7.28
CA GLY A 40 5.46 -0.12 8.09
C GLY A 40 4.87 1.16 7.47
N GLN A 41 4.35 1.10 6.23
CA GLN A 41 3.64 2.21 5.61
C GLN A 41 2.17 2.18 6.02
N GLU A 42 1.73 3.21 6.74
CA GLU A 42 0.34 3.36 7.18
C GLU A 42 -0.60 3.44 5.97
N GLN A 43 -1.70 2.71 6.06
CA GLN A 43 -2.74 2.72 5.04
C GLN A 43 -3.76 3.80 5.37
N ALA A 44 -4.23 4.50 4.35
CA ALA A 44 -5.26 5.52 4.51
C ALA A 44 -6.52 4.90 5.13
N SER A 45 -6.85 5.31 6.35
CA SER A 45 -8.05 4.85 7.05
C SER A 45 -9.24 5.71 6.64
N SER A 46 -10.07 5.22 5.72
CA SER A 46 -11.38 5.84 5.52
C SER A 46 -12.31 5.38 6.64
N PHE A 47 -12.64 6.29 7.56
CA PHE A 47 -13.54 6.00 8.69
C PHE A 47 -15.00 5.76 8.24
N PHE A 48 -15.36 6.24 7.05
CA PHE A 48 -16.72 6.17 6.50
C PHE A 48 -16.77 5.75 5.01
N GLY A 49 -15.66 5.26 4.45
CA GLY A 49 -15.58 4.84 3.06
C GLY A 49 -15.45 3.33 2.92
N THR A 50 -15.90 2.81 1.78
CA THR A 50 -15.64 1.45 1.32
C THR A 50 -14.16 1.15 1.47
N ARG A 51 -13.83 0.16 2.30
CA ARG A 51 -12.46 -0.32 2.43
C ARG A 51 -12.12 -1.07 1.15
N ASP A 52 -10.96 -0.80 0.54
CA ASP A 52 -10.52 -1.66 -0.55
C ASP A 52 -10.27 -3.05 0.00
N HIS A 53 -11.12 -3.98 -0.43
CA HIS A 53 -11.01 -5.40 -0.13
C HIS A 53 -9.88 -6.07 -0.91
N VAL A 54 -9.27 -5.35 -1.85
CA VAL A 54 -8.16 -5.86 -2.66
C VAL A 54 -7.01 -4.86 -2.57
N LYS A 55 -5.84 -5.34 -2.12
CA LYS A 55 -4.61 -4.54 -2.06
C LYS A 55 -3.56 -5.17 -2.96
N GLN A 56 -2.98 -4.38 -3.85
CA GLN A 56 -1.86 -4.84 -4.67
C GLN A 56 -0.57 -4.81 -3.87
N LEU A 57 0.11 -5.95 -3.85
CA LEU A 57 1.42 -6.14 -3.24
C LEU A 57 2.41 -6.62 -4.29
N THR A 58 3.69 -6.38 -4.06
CA THR A 58 4.73 -7.04 -4.86
C THR A 58 4.83 -8.50 -4.46
N VAL A 59 5.36 -9.35 -5.35
CA VAL A 59 5.77 -10.70 -4.95
C VAL A 59 6.94 -10.60 -3.96
N GLY A 60 6.88 -11.34 -2.85
CA GLY A 60 7.94 -11.34 -1.84
C GLY A 60 7.44 -11.37 -0.40
N GLU A 61 8.34 -11.08 0.54
CA GLU A 61 8.03 -11.03 1.96
C GLU A 61 7.36 -9.71 2.34
N HIS A 62 6.26 -9.81 3.08
CA HIS A 62 5.49 -8.67 3.56
C HIS A 62 5.15 -8.81 5.03
N VAL A 63 5.02 -7.66 5.70
CA VAL A 63 4.50 -7.55 7.07
C VAL A 63 3.27 -6.67 7.08
N LEU A 64 2.13 -7.23 7.44
CA LEU A 64 0.88 -6.49 7.62
C LEU A 64 0.65 -6.21 9.09
N SER A 65 0.30 -4.98 9.41
CA SER A 65 -0.37 -4.66 10.67
C SER A 65 -1.86 -4.62 10.41
N VAL A 66 -2.63 -5.45 11.11
CA VAL A 66 -4.08 -5.57 10.92
C VAL A 66 -4.81 -5.51 12.25
N ARG A 67 -6.11 -5.23 12.18
CA ARG A 67 -7.01 -5.28 13.33
C ARG A 67 -8.38 -5.73 12.87
N TYR A 68 -9.02 -6.56 13.67
CA TYR A 68 -10.43 -6.90 13.47
C TYR A 68 -11.32 -5.75 13.93
N THR A 69 -12.34 -5.43 13.15
CA THR A 69 -13.36 -4.43 13.49
C THR A 69 -14.70 -4.86 12.91
N GLN A 70 -15.72 -4.92 13.77
CA GLN A 70 -17.06 -5.29 13.37
C GLN A 70 -18.11 -4.48 14.13
N LEU A 71 -19.17 -4.10 13.43
CA LEU A 71 -20.37 -3.53 14.02
C LEU A 71 -21.26 -4.69 14.51
N PHE A 72 -21.69 -4.61 15.76
CA PHE A 72 -22.64 -5.55 16.35
C PHE A 72 -23.95 -4.82 16.64
N ASP A 73 -25.03 -5.40 16.15
CA ASP A 73 -26.39 -4.95 16.43
C ASP A 73 -26.83 -5.59 17.75
N ILE A 74 -26.87 -4.81 18.82
CA ILE A 74 -27.29 -5.27 20.14
C ILE A 74 -28.82 -5.12 20.27
N SER A 75 -29.36 -4.02 19.74
CA SER A 75 -30.80 -3.77 19.63
C SER A 75 -31.10 -3.01 18.32
N ALA A 76 -32.37 -2.69 18.05
CA ALA A 76 -32.74 -1.88 16.89
C ALA A 76 -32.23 -0.43 16.97
N GLU A 77 -31.82 0.03 18.15
CA GLU A 77 -31.38 1.39 18.43
C GLU A 77 -29.92 1.43 18.93
N ASP A 78 -29.40 0.30 19.44
CA ASP A 78 -28.05 0.18 19.99
C ASP A 78 -27.14 -0.65 19.08
N HIS A 79 -26.09 -0.01 18.61
CA HIS A 79 -25.02 -0.63 17.86
C HIS A 79 -23.69 -0.37 18.57
N ASP A 80 -22.82 -1.38 18.64
CA ASP A 80 -21.48 -1.24 19.20
C ASP A 80 -20.41 -1.68 18.18
N ILE A 81 -19.25 -1.03 18.23
CA ILE A 81 -18.12 -1.35 17.36
C ILE A 81 -17.04 -2.04 18.18
N VAL A 82 -16.96 -3.35 18.02
CA VAL A 82 -15.91 -4.15 18.67
C VAL A 82 -14.63 -4.07 17.83
N LYS A 83 -13.52 -3.75 18.50
CA LYS A 83 -12.19 -3.65 17.90
C LYS A 83 -11.22 -4.55 18.65
N SER A 84 -10.45 -5.35 17.92
CA SER A 84 -9.36 -6.12 18.53
C SER A 84 -8.14 -5.24 18.81
N HIS A 85 -7.19 -5.78 19.57
CA HIS A 85 -5.83 -5.27 19.57
C HIS A 85 -5.20 -5.42 18.16
N PRO A 86 -4.31 -4.51 17.75
CA PRO A 86 -3.52 -4.69 16.52
C PRO A 86 -2.67 -5.96 16.56
N MET A 87 -2.52 -6.59 15.40
CA MET A 87 -1.72 -7.80 15.20
C MET A 87 -0.84 -7.64 13.98
N ALA A 88 0.38 -8.17 14.05
CA ALA A 88 1.30 -8.24 12.91
C ALA A 88 1.29 -9.65 12.29
N ILE A 89 1.17 -9.72 10.97
CA ILE A 89 1.24 -10.95 10.19
C ILE A 89 2.41 -10.84 9.22
N ARG A 90 3.31 -11.81 9.24
CA ARG A 90 4.37 -11.96 8.24
C ARG A 90 4.01 -13.10 7.29
N PHE A 91 4.11 -12.86 6.00
CA PHE A 91 3.80 -13.84 4.97
C PHE A 91 4.60 -13.56 3.69
N VAL A 92 4.58 -14.53 2.77
CA VAL A 92 5.18 -14.41 1.44
C VAL A 92 4.04 -14.32 0.42
N ALA A 93 3.97 -13.23 -0.33
CA ALA A 93 3.09 -13.09 -1.49
C ALA A 93 3.75 -13.75 -2.70
N GLN A 94 3.04 -14.65 -3.37
CA GLN A 94 3.49 -15.42 -4.52
C GLN A 94 2.39 -15.51 -5.58
#